data_AF-A0A938LF52-F1
#
_entry.id   AF-A0A938LF52-F1
#
_cell.length_a   1.000
_cell.length_b   1.000
_cell.length_c   1.000
_cell.angle_alpha   90.00
_cell.angle_beta   90.00
_cell.angle_gamma   90.00
#
_symmetry.space_group_name_H-M   'P 1'
#
loop_
_entity.id
_entity.type
_entity.pdbx_description
1 polymer ?
#
loop_
_entity_poly.entity_id
_entity_poly.type
_entity_poly.pdbx_seq_one_letter_code
_entity_poly.pdbx_strand_id
1 'polypeptide(L)'
;MRHSMIFLRRRRVPMRLDRKVGPMRRSNPMAIAGSRSGAIAIAGGVLLAFAWSGPSGLDRRARAAAARDAVDQPAGVDTDSVVGLLELVIDSDPDSARRCLGALHAKLLSGEVDARSAERLRERLAPIVAPALADSGHALHRASAFLAATWGDAGALTRIREWAERADGTDAERGDAFAVLMFSNDSAAIELANKALRAPETSSALRARVLEELARRRGAETGAMVLSAWPDLPADARPRAIELLTQRAEWARGLLARIEEGTIDRNELGTHHLLRLRAHADPGLATSVGRLFGTVRATRDPQRESVIRDVRALVLAQPGDPHRGWDVFRRICGQCHRIHGEGQDVGPDITVNGRASLDQLLSNVLDPSLVIGTAYQASVVVTTEGRVLTGLVAEQGSTRTVLKLQGGKTEIVPADAIESMRTSPISLMPEGIEQQLTRRELVDLFAFLRLDKPPTDPSARLLPDSDTAQ
;
A
#
# COMPACT_ATOMS: atom_id res chain seq x y z
N MET A 1 -59.33 24.01 -34.92
CA MET A 1 -60.61 23.35 -34.54
C MET A 1 -60.33 22.30 -33.47
N ARG A 2 -60.99 22.45 -32.30
CA ARG A 2 -61.34 21.47 -31.22
C ARG A 2 -60.31 20.39 -30.82
N HIS A 3 -59.64 20.50 -29.66
CA HIS A 3 -60.07 20.07 -28.30
C HIS A 3 -60.23 18.55 -28.10
N SER A 4 -59.42 17.94 -27.21
CA SER A 4 -59.86 17.53 -25.86
C SER A 4 -58.78 16.77 -25.07
N MET A 5 -58.43 17.32 -23.91
CA MET A 5 -57.88 16.62 -22.74
C MET A 5 -59.00 15.87 -22.01
N ILE A 6 -58.74 14.69 -21.43
CA ILE A 6 -59.55 14.14 -20.33
C ILE A 6 -58.64 13.66 -19.19
N PHE A 7 -58.90 14.25 -18.04
CA PHE A 7 -58.43 13.95 -16.68
C PHE A 7 -59.25 12.80 -16.09
N LEU A 8 -58.66 11.89 -15.30
CA LEU A 8 -59.42 11.16 -14.26
C LEU A 8 -58.57 10.64 -13.09
N ARG A 9 -58.67 11.43 -12.00
CA ARG A 9 -58.81 11.08 -10.56
C ARG A 9 -57.95 9.99 -9.90
N ARG A 10 -57.14 10.49 -8.95
CA ARG A 10 -56.67 9.84 -7.71
C ARG A 10 -57.81 9.20 -6.90
N ARG A 11 -57.56 8.00 -6.34
CA ARG A 11 -58.18 7.51 -5.10
C ARG A 11 -57.09 7.07 -4.12
N ARG A 12 -57.09 7.70 -2.94
CA ARG A 12 -56.35 7.28 -1.73
C ARG A 12 -57.16 6.18 -1.02
N VAL A 13 -56.49 5.18 -0.47
CA VAL A 13 -57.04 4.27 0.54
C VAL A 13 -56.05 4.25 1.73
N PRO A 14 -56.52 4.38 2.99
CA PRO A 14 -55.67 4.51 4.16
C PRO A 14 -55.35 3.15 4.81
N MET A 15 -54.15 3.02 5.38
CA MET A 15 -53.76 1.88 6.21
C MET A 15 -53.81 2.32 7.68
N ARG A 16 -54.76 1.76 8.46
CA ARG A 16 -54.89 1.95 9.91
C ARG A 16 -54.11 0.87 10.65
N LEU A 17 -53.40 1.28 11.70
CA LEU A 17 -52.87 0.43 12.75
C LEU A 17 -54.02 -0.13 13.61
N ASP A 18 -53.95 -1.42 13.96
CA ASP A 18 -54.67 -1.98 15.10
C ASP A 18 -53.69 -2.71 16.04
N ARG A 19 -53.63 -2.19 17.27
CA ARG A 19 -53.04 -2.82 18.46
C ARG A 19 -54.02 -3.86 18.98
N LYS A 20 -53.54 -5.06 19.34
CA LYS A 20 -54.24 -5.94 20.29
C LYS A 20 -53.36 -6.25 21.50
N VAL A 21 -53.93 -5.94 22.65
CA VAL A 21 -53.46 -6.18 24.02
C VAL A 21 -54.05 -7.50 24.52
N GLY A 22 -53.29 -8.26 25.29
CA GLY A 22 -53.74 -9.43 26.08
C GLY A 22 -53.00 -9.47 27.43
N PRO A 23 -53.58 -10.07 28.49
CA PRO A 23 -53.71 -9.38 29.78
C PRO A 23 -52.72 -9.80 30.89
N MET A 24 -52.61 -8.90 31.87
CA MET A 24 -51.96 -9.02 33.18
C MET A 24 -52.55 -10.13 34.07
N ARG A 25 -51.67 -10.82 34.82
CA ARG A 25 -51.97 -11.35 36.16
C ARG A 25 -50.91 -10.88 37.15
N ARG A 26 -51.35 -10.32 38.28
CA ARG A 26 -50.56 -9.93 39.45
C ARG A 26 -50.53 -11.04 40.49
N SER A 27 -49.39 -11.24 41.18
CA SER A 27 -49.31 -11.45 42.64
C SER A 27 -47.85 -11.60 43.13
N ASN A 28 -47.30 -10.49 43.66
CA ASN A 28 -46.54 -10.26 44.91
C ASN A 28 -45.40 -11.20 45.44
N PRO A 29 -44.53 -10.70 46.37
CA PRO A 29 -43.07 -10.78 46.24
C PRO A 29 -42.35 -11.51 47.40
N MET A 30 -41.09 -11.91 47.21
CA MET A 30 -40.03 -11.93 48.24
C MET A 30 -38.78 -12.63 47.70
N ALA A 31 -37.62 -11.95 47.75
CA ALA A 31 -36.39 -12.42 48.42
C ALA A 31 -35.17 -11.66 47.88
N ILE A 32 -34.46 -11.04 48.81
CA ILE A 32 -33.20 -10.32 48.68
C ILE A 32 -32.06 -11.32 48.88
N ALA A 33 -31.02 -11.25 48.04
CA ALA A 33 -29.60 -11.62 48.23
C ALA A 33 -29.04 -11.95 46.83
N GLY A 34 -27.96 -11.40 46.29
CA GLY A 34 -26.77 -10.85 46.89
C GLY A 34 -25.58 -11.63 46.31
N SER A 35 -24.88 -11.09 45.31
CA SER A 35 -23.43 -11.29 45.13
C SER A 35 -22.90 -10.44 43.98
N ARG A 36 -21.90 -9.63 44.31
CA ARG A 36 -21.07 -8.82 43.43
C ARG A 36 -20.30 -9.72 42.44
N SER A 37 -20.19 -9.26 41.19
CA SER A 37 -19.06 -9.45 40.27
C SER A 37 -19.37 -8.68 38.98
N GLY A 38 -19.06 -7.38 38.98
CA GLY A 38 -19.18 -6.53 37.80
C GLY A 38 -17.89 -6.57 37.01
N ALA A 39 -17.89 -7.31 35.90
CA ALA A 39 -16.90 -7.18 34.85
C ALA A 39 -17.03 -5.79 34.19
N ILE A 40 -15.94 -5.01 34.17
CA ILE A 40 -15.90 -3.76 33.43
C ILE A 40 -15.36 -4.06 32.03
N ALA A 41 -16.27 -4.18 31.08
CA ALA A 41 -16.00 -4.06 29.67
C ALA A 41 -15.91 -2.56 29.33
N ILE A 42 -14.75 -2.08 28.90
CA ILE A 42 -14.59 -0.71 28.39
C ILE A 42 -14.76 -0.78 26.87
N ALA A 43 -15.95 -0.40 26.41
CA ALA A 43 -16.21 -0.08 25.02
C ALA A 43 -16.62 1.40 24.92
N GLY A 44 -15.86 2.15 24.11
CA GLY A 44 -16.24 3.34 23.36
C GLY A 44 -17.16 4.39 24.00
N GLY A 45 -16.55 5.54 24.35
CA GLY A 45 -17.00 6.90 24.09
C GLY A 45 -18.44 7.31 24.46
N VAL A 46 -18.56 8.26 25.39
CA VAL A 46 -19.53 9.40 25.35
C VAL A 46 -19.13 10.42 26.43
N LEU A 47 -19.02 11.69 26.01
CA LEU A 47 -18.98 12.89 26.86
C LEU A 47 -20.21 12.98 27.78
N LEU A 48 -20.06 13.50 29.00
CA LEU A 48 -20.95 14.56 29.50
C LEU A 48 -20.41 15.30 30.73
N ALA A 49 -20.73 16.59 30.76
CA ALA A 49 -20.12 17.66 31.53
C ALA A 49 -20.70 17.89 32.95
N PHE A 50 -19.99 18.79 33.66
CA PHE A 50 -20.39 19.67 34.78
C PHE A 50 -20.18 19.20 36.23
N ALA A 51 -19.19 19.83 36.89
CA ALA A 51 -19.42 20.85 37.93
C ALA A 51 -18.09 21.53 38.33
N TRP A 52 -17.94 22.83 38.01
CA TRP A 52 -16.87 23.67 38.56
C TRP A 52 -17.52 24.75 39.41
N SER A 53 -17.25 24.74 40.72
CA SER A 53 -17.72 25.74 41.67
C SER A 53 -16.56 26.26 42.51
N GLY A 54 -16.16 27.51 42.23
CA GLY A 54 -15.40 28.43 43.10
C GLY A 54 -14.04 28.91 42.55
N PRO A 55 -13.47 30.05 43.02
CA PRO A 55 -14.06 31.25 43.61
C PRO A 55 -13.98 32.48 42.68
N SER A 56 -14.76 33.50 43.03
CA SER A 56 -14.84 34.82 42.39
C SER A 56 -13.54 35.62 42.50
N GLY A 57 -12.95 36.04 41.37
CA GLY A 57 -11.80 36.96 41.39
C GLY A 57 -11.02 37.21 40.09
N LEU A 58 -11.43 36.69 38.93
CA LEU A 58 -10.71 36.93 37.66
C LEU A 58 -11.57 37.72 36.67
N ASP A 59 -10.98 38.77 36.11
CA ASP A 59 -11.54 39.69 35.12
C ASP A 59 -12.18 38.93 33.94
N ARG A 60 -13.34 39.40 33.47
CA ARG A 60 -14.09 38.79 32.37
C ARG A 60 -13.25 38.67 31.09
N ARG A 61 -12.28 39.56 30.89
CA ARG A 61 -11.33 39.48 29.76
C ARG A 61 -10.32 38.33 29.90
N ALA A 62 -9.81 38.07 31.12
CA ALA A 62 -8.94 36.93 31.38
C ALA A 62 -9.69 35.59 31.24
N ARG A 63 -10.97 35.55 31.65
CA ARG A 63 -11.85 34.38 31.44
C ARG A 63 -12.17 34.15 29.96
N ALA A 64 -12.36 35.22 29.18
CA ALA A 64 -12.60 35.12 27.74
C ALA A 64 -11.35 34.75 26.94
N ALA A 65 -10.16 35.17 27.38
CA ALA A 65 -8.87 34.75 26.81
C ALA A 65 -8.60 33.27 27.13
N ALA A 66 -8.76 32.85 28.39
CA ALA A 66 -8.63 31.44 28.80
C ALA A 66 -9.68 30.53 28.12
N ALA A 67 -10.89 31.03 27.89
CA ALA A 67 -11.93 30.30 27.15
C ALA A 67 -11.64 30.22 25.64
N ARG A 68 -10.97 31.21 25.04
CA ARG A 68 -10.51 31.14 23.65
C ARG A 68 -9.32 30.18 23.49
N ASP A 69 -8.36 30.23 24.41
CA ASP A 69 -7.22 29.29 24.44
C ASP A 69 -7.65 27.84 24.72
N ALA A 70 -8.79 27.63 25.39
CA ALA A 70 -9.35 26.31 25.64
C ALA A 70 -10.22 25.77 24.48
N VAL A 71 -10.77 26.64 23.64
CA VAL A 71 -11.59 26.26 22.47
C VAL A 71 -10.72 25.93 21.24
N ASP A 72 -9.50 26.46 21.17
CA ASP A 72 -8.51 26.16 20.12
C ASP A 72 -7.58 24.97 20.45
N GLN A 73 -7.74 24.34 21.62
CA GLN A 73 -6.95 23.14 21.94
C GLN A 73 -7.66 21.89 21.40
N PRO A 74 -7.06 21.12 20.47
CA PRO A 74 -7.56 19.78 20.19
C PRO A 74 -7.56 19.02 21.51
N ALA A 75 -8.65 18.30 21.82
CA ALA A 75 -8.78 17.52 23.03
C ALA A 75 -7.61 16.52 23.13
N GLY A 76 -6.53 16.93 23.80
CA GLY A 76 -5.33 16.13 24.00
C GLY A 76 -5.66 14.92 24.87
N VAL A 77 -4.77 13.94 24.84
CA VAL A 77 -4.86 12.78 25.73
C VAL A 77 -4.94 13.26 27.17
N ASP A 78 -5.91 12.77 27.94
CA ASP A 78 -6.00 13.04 29.38
C ASP A 78 -4.84 12.34 30.09
N THR A 79 -3.72 13.06 30.19
CA THR A 79 -2.49 12.54 30.78
C THR A 79 -2.65 12.25 32.27
N ASP A 80 -3.56 12.94 32.97
CA ASP A 80 -3.81 12.74 34.38
C ASP A 80 -4.48 11.40 34.65
N SER A 81 -5.48 11.05 33.84
CA SER A 81 -6.12 9.72 33.88
C SER A 81 -5.15 8.60 33.50
N VAL A 82 -4.30 8.80 32.49
CA VAL A 82 -3.32 7.78 32.06
C VAL A 82 -2.29 7.50 33.15
N VAL A 83 -1.74 8.56 33.77
CA VAL A 83 -0.76 8.41 34.85
C VAL A 83 -1.40 7.74 36.07
N GLY A 84 -2.59 8.20 36.49
CA GLY A 84 -3.27 7.63 37.66
C GLY A 84 -3.64 6.15 37.49
N LEU A 85 -4.04 5.74 36.28
CA LEU A 85 -4.28 4.33 35.97
C LEU A 85 -2.99 3.50 36.06
N LEU A 86 -1.87 4.02 35.56
CA LEU A 86 -0.61 3.31 35.59
C LEU A 86 -0.07 3.18 37.02
N GLU A 87 -0.15 4.24 37.83
CA GLU A 87 0.22 4.23 39.25
C GLU A 87 -0.56 3.17 40.04
N LEU A 88 -1.86 2.99 39.76
CA LEU A 88 -2.68 1.99 40.44
C LEU A 88 -2.25 0.55 40.11
N VAL A 89 -1.84 0.32 38.87
CA VAL A 89 -1.63 -1.02 38.33
C VAL A 89 -0.17 -1.48 38.50
N ILE A 90 0.80 -0.56 38.60
CA ILE A 90 2.23 -0.87 38.59
C ILE A 90 2.66 -1.82 39.71
N ASP A 91 2.09 -1.65 40.91
CA ASP A 91 2.37 -2.48 42.08
C ASP A 91 1.38 -3.64 42.25
N SER A 92 0.20 -3.53 41.63
CA SER A 92 -0.94 -4.43 41.87
C SER A 92 -1.05 -5.57 40.86
N ASP A 93 -0.71 -5.32 39.59
CA ASP A 93 -0.81 -6.29 38.49
C ASP A 93 0.27 -6.00 37.42
N PRO A 94 1.45 -6.64 37.53
CA PRO A 94 2.56 -6.43 36.60
C PRO A 94 2.22 -6.72 35.14
N ASP A 95 1.31 -7.66 34.86
CA ASP A 95 0.93 -8.00 33.49
C ASP A 95 0.08 -6.90 32.85
N SER A 96 -0.86 -6.35 33.62
CA SER A 96 -1.64 -5.19 33.16
C SER A 96 -0.75 -3.95 33.03
N ALA A 97 0.17 -3.70 33.96
CA ALA A 97 1.12 -2.59 33.88
C ALA A 97 2.00 -2.69 32.62
N ARG A 98 2.51 -3.90 32.32
CA ARG A 98 3.26 -4.17 31.09
C ARG A 98 2.44 -3.88 29.83
N ARG A 99 1.19 -4.31 29.79
CA ARG A 99 0.28 -4.01 28.66
C ARG A 99 0.01 -2.51 28.51
N CYS A 100 -0.21 -1.79 29.62
CA CYS A 100 -0.42 -0.34 29.62
C CYS A 100 0.81 0.41 29.10
N LEU A 101 2.00 0.07 29.60
CA LEU A 101 3.27 0.65 29.13
C LEU A 101 3.50 0.37 27.64
N GLY A 102 3.24 -0.85 27.19
CA GLY A 102 3.35 -1.22 25.78
C GLY A 102 2.36 -0.45 24.89
N ALA A 103 1.10 -0.30 25.32
CA ALA A 103 0.09 0.47 24.60
C ALA A 103 0.44 1.96 24.53
N LEU A 104 0.94 2.53 25.63
CA LEU A 104 1.39 3.92 25.68
C LEU A 104 2.57 4.15 24.73
N HIS A 105 3.57 3.27 24.78
CA HIS A 105 4.70 3.27 23.87
C HIS A 105 4.25 3.24 22.40
N ALA A 106 3.37 2.31 22.02
CA ALA A 106 2.85 2.21 20.67
C ALA A 106 2.12 3.49 20.20
N LYS A 107 1.34 4.12 21.09
CA LYS A 107 0.64 5.38 20.80
C LYS A 107 1.58 6.58 20.65
N LEU A 108 2.70 6.58 21.38
CA LEU A 108 3.75 7.58 21.20
C LEU A 108 4.43 7.42 19.83
N LEU A 109 4.76 6.19 19.44
CA LEU A 109 5.35 5.90 18.14
C LEU A 109 4.43 6.24 16.96
N SER A 110 3.12 5.99 17.09
CA SER A 110 2.14 6.28 16.04
C SER A 110 1.82 7.78 15.89
N GLY A 111 2.23 8.61 16.85
CA GLY A 111 1.88 10.03 16.88
C GLY A 111 0.44 10.32 17.29
N GLU A 112 -0.28 9.33 17.85
CA GLU A 112 -1.62 9.52 18.43
C GLU A 112 -1.60 10.41 19.68
N VAL A 113 -0.43 10.55 20.30
CA VAL A 113 -0.19 11.47 21.41
C VAL A 113 0.51 12.71 20.89
N ASP A 114 -0.11 13.87 21.03
CA ASP A 114 0.48 15.14 20.64
C ASP A 114 1.74 15.48 21.46
N ALA A 115 2.62 16.31 20.92
CA ALA A 115 3.92 16.61 21.52
C ALA A 115 3.83 17.19 22.95
N ARG A 116 2.79 17.99 23.25
CA ARG A 116 2.61 18.58 24.60
C ARG A 116 2.18 17.49 25.58
N SER A 117 1.25 16.64 25.20
CA SER A 117 0.81 15.50 26.02
C SER A 117 1.95 14.49 26.23
N ALA A 118 2.75 14.22 25.20
CA ALA A 118 3.91 13.33 25.28
C ALA A 118 4.96 13.84 26.28
N GLU A 119 5.24 15.15 26.29
CA GLU A 119 6.15 15.77 27.25
C GLU A 119 5.62 15.69 28.68
N ARG A 120 4.33 16.02 28.90
CA ARG A 120 3.70 15.88 30.23
C ARG A 120 3.72 14.43 30.74
N LEU A 121 3.51 13.46 29.85
CA LEU A 121 3.58 12.04 30.18
C LEU A 121 5.01 11.65 30.57
N ARG A 122 6.02 12.12 29.83
CA ARG A 122 7.44 11.90 30.17
C ARG A 122 7.77 12.42 31.57
N GLU A 123 7.45 13.68 31.86
CA GLU A 123 7.76 14.32 33.15
C GLU A 123 7.19 13.53 34.34
N ARG A 124 5.98 12.99 34.19
CA ARG A 124 5.29 12.29 35.26
C ARG A 124 5.62 10.81 35.37
N LEU A 125 5.80 10.13 34.24
CA LEU A 125 6.01 8.69 34.20
C LEU A 125 7.48 8.29 34.31
N ALA A 126 8.42 9.13 33.88
CA ALA A 126 9.85 8.86 34.03
C ALA A 126 10.26 8.46 35.46
N PRO A 127 9.86 9.18 36.54
CA PRO A 127 10.21 8.77 37.91
C PRO A 127 9.54 7.45 38.34
N ILE A 128 8.35 7.15 37.80
CA ILE A 128 7.59 5.93 38.12
C ILE A 128 8.24 4.70 37.49
N VAL A 129 8.74 4.81 36.24
CA VAL A 129 9.36 3.69 35.53
C VAL A 129 10.85 3.53 35.82
N ALA A 130 11.51 4.54 36.43
CA ALA A 130 12.93 4.54 36.72
C ALA A 130 13.41 3.35 37.58
N PRO A 131 12.72 2.94 38.67
CA PRO A 131 13.13 1.76 39.45
C PRO A 131 13.12 0.47 38.60
N ALA A 132 12.07 0.28 37.81
CA ALA A 132 11.96 -0.86 36.90
C ALA A 132 13.02 -0.83 35.79
N LEU A 133 13.40 0.37 35.32
CA LEU A 133 14.47 0.53 34.33
C LEU A 133 15.86 0.19 34.91
N ALA A 134 16.09 0.44 36.19
CA ALA A 134 17.38 0.17 36.85
C ALA A 134 17.61 -1.32 37.13
N ASP A 135 16.56 -2.06 37.47
CA ASP A 135 16.64 -3.49 37.78
C ASP A 135 16.27 -4.37 36.58
N SER A 136 17.26 -5.05 36.00
CA SER A 136 17.07 -6.00 34.88
C SER A 136 16.17 -7.20 35.22
N GLY A 137 16.04 -7.54 36.51
CA GLY A 137 15.16 -8.61 36.98
C GLY A 137 13.71 -8.17 37.20
N HIS A 138 13.42 -6.87 37.08
CA HIS A 138 12.09 -6.34 37.32
C HIS A 138 11.11 -6.77 36.20
N ALA A 139 9.90 -7.19 36.57
CA ALA A 139 8.89 -7.66 35.61
C ALA A 139 8.54 -6.64 34.51
N LEU A 140 8.65 -5.36 34.85
CA LEU A 140 8.40 -4.23 33.94
C LEU A 140 9.65 -3.70 33.23
N HIS A 141 10.84 -4.23 33.51
CA HIS A 141 12.11 -3.70 33.00
C HIS A 141 12.08 -3.43 31.50
N ARG A 142 11.59 -4.43 30.75
CA ARG A 142 11.49 -4.34 29.30
C ARG A 142 10.55 -3.21 28.86
N ALA A 143 9.32 -3.21 29.34
CA ALA A 143 8.33 -2.21 28.95
C ALA A 143 8.76 -0.78 29.34
N SER A 144 9.40 -0.63 30.49
CA SER A 144 10.00 0.62 30.95
C SER A 144 11.13 1.10 30.04
N ALA A 145 12.01 0.19 29.57
CA ALA A 145 13.08 0.52 28.64
C ALA A 145 12.57 0.98 27.28
N PHE A 146 11.56 0.32 26.71
CA PHE A 146 10.94 0.75 25.44
C PHE A 146 10.33 2.15 25.55
N LEU A 147 9.60 2.41 26.64
CA LEU A 147 9.00 3.71 26.89
C LEU A 147 10.08 4.80 27.11
N ALA A 148 11.08 4.53 27.95
CA ALA A 148 12.17 5.46 28.22
C ALA A 148 13.02 5.78 26.98
N ALA A 149 13.29 4.78 26.14
CA ALA A 149 14.01 4.97 24.87
C ALA A 149 13.21 5.83 23.88
N THR A 150 11.88 5.74 23.89
CA THR A 150 10.99 6.61 23.07
C THR A 150 11.16 8.09 23.46
N TRP A 151 11.50 8.36 24.72
CA TRP A 151 11.80 9.70 25.21
C TRP A 151 13.27 10.13 25.04
N GLY A 152 14.11 9.28 24.45
CA GLY A 152 15.53 9.57 24.20
C GLY A 152 16.45 9.26 25.38
N ASP A 153 16.05 8.44 26.36
CA ASP A 153 16.96 8.02 27.42
C ASP A 153 18.14 7.21 26.86
N ALA A 154 19.37 7.68 27.12
CA ALA A 154 20.58 7.10 26.54
C ALA A 154 20.88 5.67 27.03
N GLY A 155 20.57 5.38 28.29
CA GLY A 155 20.75 4.06 28.88
C GLY A 155 19.74 3.05 28.34
N ALA A 156 18.51 3.48 28.13
CA ALA A 156 17.47 2.70 27.50
C ALA A 156 17.78 2.46 26.02
N LEU A 157 18.19 3.48 25.26
CA LEU A 157 18.59 3.34 23.86
C LEU A 157 19.73 2.35 23.67
N THR A 158 20.72 2.35 24.57
CA THR A 158 21.80 1.36 24.55
C THR A 158 21.28 -0.06 24.66
N ARG A 159 20.33 -0.33 25.58
CA ARG A 159 19.68 -1.64 25.71
C ARG A 159 18.82 -2.00 24.49
N ILE A 160 18.10 -1.04 23.92
CA ILE A 160 17.30 -1.26 22.71
C ILE A 160 18.20 -1.67 21.53
N ARG A 161 19.39 -1.08 21.37
CA ARG A 161 20.36 -1.49 20.35
C ARG A 161 20.77 -2.95 20.54
N GLU A 162 21.11 -3.34 21.77
CA GLU A 162 21.45 -4.73 22.10
C GLU A 162 20.29 -5.68 21.74
N TRP A 163 19.05 -5.32 22.09
CA TRP A 163 17.87 -6.13 21.78
C TRP A 163 17.56 -6.24 20.28
N ALA A 164 17.85 -5.21 19.48
CA ALA A 164 17.71 -5.29 18.03
C ALA A 164 18.67 -6.32 17.40
N GLU A 165 19.89 -6.43 17.96
CA GLU A 165 20.94 -7.34 17.46
C GLU A 165 20.85 -8.77 17.97
N ARG A 166 20.18 -8.99 19.10
CA ARG A 166 20.09 -10.30 19.74
C ARG A 166 19.46 -11.35 18.81
N ALA A 167 20.28 -12.32 18.41
CA ALA A 167 19.85 -13.42 17.56
C ALA A 167 18.86 -14.39 18.26
N ASP A 168 18.82 -14.37 19.60
CA ASP A 168 17.91 -15.18 20.42
C ASP A 168 16.60 -14.45 20.79
N GLY A 169 16.44 -13.18 20.39
CA GLY A 169 15.19 -12.44 20.53
C GLY A 169 14.17 -12.82 19.45
N THR A 170 12.88 -12.74 19.78
CA THR A 170 11.83 -13.01 18.79
C THR A 170 11.76 -11.88 17.74
N ASP A 171 11.30 -12.19 16.53
CA ASP A 171 11.19 -11.19 15.45
C ASP A 171 10.32 -9.99 15.82
N ALA A 172 9.25 -10.21 16.59
CA ALA A 172 8.39 -9.14 17.08
C ALA A 172 9.19 -8.18 17.99
N GLU A 173 10.00 -8.71 18.89
CA GLU A 173 10.75 -7.90 19.85
C GLU A 173 11.88 -7.11 19.19
N ARG A 174 12.58 -7.74 18.24
CA ARG A 174 13.60 -7.07 17.43
C ARG A 174 12.97 -5.99 16.55
N GLY A 175 11.80 -6.27 15.97
CA GLY A 175 11.02 -5.32 15.19
C GLY A 175 10.60 -4.10 15.99
N ASP A 176 10.09 -4.28 17.21
CA ASP A 176 9.77 -3.17 18.12
C ASP A 176 11.02 -2.35 18.46
N ALA A 177 12.17 -3.00 18.67
CA ALA A 177 13.42 -2.30 18.96
C ALA A 177 13.85 -1.41 17.79
N PHE A 178 13.76 -1.89 16.55
CA PHE A 178 13.99 -1.08 15.36
C PHE A 178 13.01 0.09 15.26
N ALA A 179 11.74 -0.10 15.58
CA ALA A 179 10.74 0.97 15.57
C ALA A 179 11.15 2.12 16.50
N VAL A 180 11.60 1.81 17.72
CA VAL A 180 12.06 2.81 18.69
C VAL A 180 13.32 3.53 18.19
N LEU A 181 14.32 2.80 17.70
CA LEU A 181 15.58 3.37 17.23
C LEU A 181 15.37 4.31 16.02
N MET A 182 14.44 3.96 15.13
CA MET A 182 14.09 4.80 14.00
C MET A 182 13.32 6.04 14.44
N PHE A 183 12.38 5.90 15.37
CA PHE A 183 11.60 7.01 15.93
C PHE A 183 12.47 8.00 16.70
N SER A 184 13.40 7.52 17.53
CA SER A 184 14.32 8.35 18.32
C SER A 184 15.45 8.98 17.50
N ASN A 185 15.48 8.72 16.19
CA ASN A 185 16.57 9.09 15.29
C ASN A 185 17.96 8.65 15.78
N ASP A 186 18.05 7.46 16.39
CA ASP A 186 19.29 6.93 16.91
C ASP A 186 20.38 6.83 15.83
N SER A 187 21.61 7.20 16.17
CA SER A 187 22.74 7.21 15.22
C SER A 187 23.13 5.81 14.74
N ALA A 188 22.93 4.77 15.58
CA ALA A 188 23.25 3.39 15.23
C ALA A 188 22.14 2.71 14.42
N ALA A 189 20.94 3.30 14.33
CA ALA A 189 19.77 2.65 13.74
C ALA A 189 20.00 2.18 12.30
N ILE A 190 20.64 3.01 11.47
CA ILE A 190 20.90 2.71 10.05
C ILE A 190 21.92 1.56 9.91
N GLU A 191 22.98 1.56 10.71
CA GLU A 191 24.01 0.52 10.69
C GLU A 191 23.43 -0.84 11.12
N LEU A 192 22.66 -0.83 12.21
CA LEU A 192 21.97 -2.01 12.72
C LEU A 192 20.96 -2.57 11.70
N ALA A 193 20.21 -1.69 11.04
CA ALA A 193 19.27 -2.09 10.00
C ALA A 193 19.98 -2.69 8.78
N ASN A 194 21.08 -2.07 8.33
CA ASN A 194 21.91 -2.61 7.24
C ASN A 194 22.41 -4.03 7.56
N LYS A 195 22.90 -4.23 8.78
CA LYS A 195 23.35 -5.55 9.26
C LYS A 195 22.19 -6.56 9.26
N ALA A 196 21.04 -6.19 9.83
CA ALA A 196 19.86 -7.07 9.88
C ALA A 196 19.33 -7.45 8.49
N LEU A 197 19.36 -6.55 7.50
CA LEU A 197 18.89 -6.84 6.15
C LEU A 197 19.78 -7.86 5.41
N ARG A 198 21.10 -7.80 5.63
CA ARG A 198 22.09 -8.67 4.96
C ARG A 198 22.34 -9.99 5.68
N ALA A 199 22.15 -10.02 7.00
CA ALA A 199 22.35 -11.19 7.84
C ALA A 199 21.51 -12.39 7.34
N PRO A 200 22.12 -13.54 6.98
CA PRO A 200 21.41 -14.73 6.50
C PRO A 200 20.39 -15.26 7.51
N GLU A 201 20.70 -15.16 8.80
CA GLU A 201 19.90 -15.65 9.93
C GLU A 201 18.64 -14.81 10.20
N THR A 202 18.54 -13.59 9.65
CA THR A 202 17.35 -12.76 9.80
C THR A 202 16.18 -13.41 9.06
N SER A 203 15.02 -13.49 9.71
CA SER A 203 13.81 -13.99 9.08
C SER A 203 13.24 -13.00 8.05
N SER A 204 12.42 -13.50 7.12
CA SER A 204 11.67 -12.66 6.18
C SER A 204 10.75 -11.66 6.88
N ALA A 205 10.10 -12.08 7.97
CA ALA A 205 9.20 -11.24 8.76
C ALA A 205 9.94 -10.06 9.40
N LEU A 206 11.11 -10.31 9.96
CA LEU A 206 11.92 -9.25 10.55
C LEU A 206 12.49 -8.31 9.49
N ARG A 207 12.99 -8.80 8.34
CA ARG A 207 13.44 -7.93 7.23
C ARG A 207 12.32 -7.02 6.75
N ALA A 208 11.12 -7.55 6.58
CA ALA A 208 9.94 -6.78 6.18
C ALA A 208 9.63 -5.68 7.21
N ARG A 209 9.70 -5.99 8.51
CA ARG A 209 9.49 -5.02 9.57
C ARG A 209 10.56 -3.93 9.58
N VAL A 210 11.84 -4.28 9.45
CA VAL A 210 12.95 -3.32 9.38
C VAL A 210 12.78 -2.35 8.21
N LEU A 211 12.41 -2.85 7.02
CA LEU A 211 12.15 -2.00 5.86
C LEU A 211 10.95 -1.06 6.10
N GLU A 212 9.91 -1.51 6.79
CA GLU A 212 8.78 -0.65 7.13
C GLU A 212 9.18 0.48 8.10
N GLU A 213 10.02 0.19 9.09
CA GLU A 213 10.49 1.22 10.03
C GLU A 213 11.45 2.22 9.35
N LEU A 214 12.33 1.74 8.47
CA LEU A 214 13.21 2.59 7.66
C LEU A 214 12.42 3.56 6.77
N ALA A 215 11.27 3.13 6.23
CA ALA A 215 10.43 3.96 5.38
C ALA A 215 9.90 5.21 6.12
N ARG A 216 9.68 5.11 7.43
CA ARG A 216 9.22 6.21 8.29
C ARG A 216 10.32 7.21 8.59
N ARG A 217 11.59 6.75 8.62
CA ARG A 217 12.75 7.61 8.91
C ARG A 217 13.01 8.61 7.79
N ARG A 218 13.47 9.82 8.14
CA ARG A 218 13.89 10.83 7.16
C ARG A 218 15.40 10.84 6.94
N GLY A 219 15.82 11.07 5.70
CA GLY A 219 17.23 11.25 5.35
C GLY A 219 17.65 10.54 4.06
N ALA A 220 18.58 11.12 3.31
CA ALA A 220 19.11 10.55 2.07
C ALA A 220 19.94 9.27 2.34
N GLU A 221 20.54 9.18 3.53
CA GLU A 221 21.34 8.03 3.98
C GLU A 221 20.54 6.73 4.05
N THR A 222 19.24 6.80 4.32
CA THR A 222 18.36 5.63 4.39
C THR A 222 18.25 4.96 3.02
N GLY A 223 17.91 5.74 1.98
CA GLY A 223 17.82 5.21 0.61
C GLY A 223 19.17 4.70 0.10
N ALA A 224 20.25 5.43 0.36
CA ALA A 224 21.61 5.01 -0.03
C ALA A 224 22.00 3.68 0.63
N MET A 225 21.70 3.51 1.91
CA MET A 225 21.95 2.27 2.64
C MET A 225 21.15 1.10 2.05
N VAL A 226 19.84 1.26 1.84
CA VAL A 226 19.00 0.19 1.26
C VAL A 226 19.47 -0.20 -0.14
N LEU A 227 19.84 0.77 -0.98
CA LEU A 227 20.42 0.51 -2.31
C LEU A 227 21.76 -0.24 -2.21
N SER A 228 22.59 0.09 -1.23
CA SER A 228 23.84 -0.65 -1.00
C SER A 228 23.61 -2.09 -0.56
N ALA A 229 22.50 -2.37 0.14
CA ALA A 229 22.11 -3.69 0.62
C ALA A 229 21.48 -4.56 -0.46
N TRP A 230 21.06 -3.97 -1.58
CA TRP A 230 20.36 -4.65 -2.67
C TRP A 230 20.99 -5.97 -3.15
N PRO A 231 22.32 -6.08 -3.36
CA PRO A 231 22.93 -7.32 -3.85
C PRO A 231 22.71 -8.52 -2.91
N ASP A 232 22.64 -8.26 -1.61
CA ASP A 232 22.50 -9.29 -0.57
C ASP A 232 21.04 -9.46 -0.12
N LEU A 233 20.11 -8.63 -0.62
CA LEU A 233 18.70 -8.74 -0.25
C LEU A 233 18.06 -10.00 -0.87
N PRO A 234 17.41 -10.84 -0.05
CA PRO A 234 16.68 -11.99 -0.55
C PRO A 234 15.47 -11.55 -1.37
N ALA A 235 15.04 -12.42 -2.29
CA ALA A 235 14.01 -12.08 -3.29
C ALA A 235 12.66 -11.66 -2.68
N ASP A 236 12.32 -12.16 -1.50
CA ASP A 236 11.11 -11.83 -0.76
C ASP A 236 11.15 -10.43 -0.09
N ALA A 237 12.35 -9.89 0.17
CA ALA A 237 12.54 -8.56 0.76
C ALA A 237 12.60 -7.44 -0.29
N ARG A 238 12.95 -7.76 -1.54
CA ARG A 238 13.11 -6.78 -2.63
C ARG A 238 11.86 -5.96 -2.92
N PRO A 239 10.64 -6.54 -3.00
CA PRO A 239 9.42 -5.74 -3.23
C PRO A 239 9.24 -4.66 -2.16
N ARG A 240 9.48 -4.99 -0.89
CA ARG A 240 9.37 -4.05 0.23
C ARG A 240 10.47 -2.97 0.19
N ALA A 241 11.65 -3.31 -0.30
CA ALA A 241 12.73 -2.34 -0.52
C ALA A 241 12.38 -1.36 -1.66
N ILE A 242 11.80 -1.83 -2.78
CA ILE A 242 11.31 -0.95 -3.85
C ILE A 242 10.18 -0.05 -3.37
N GLU A 243 9.24 -0.58 -2.57
CA GLU A 243 8.19 0.21 -1.93
C GLU A 243 8.80 1.36 -1.13
N LEU A 244 9.79 1.09 -0.28
CA LEU A 244 10.52 2.14 0.45
C LEU A 244 11.19 3.14 -0.50
N LEU A 245 12.00 2.67 -1.44
CA LEU A 245 12.82 3.52 -2.31
C LEU A 245 11.97 4.42 -3.22
N THR A 246 10.74 4.03 -3.53
CA THR A 246 9.81 4.83 -4.34
C THR A 246 8.99 5.84 -3.53
N GLN A 247 9.05 5.82 -2.20
CA GLN A 247 8.28 6.77 -1.36
C GLN A 247 8.82 8.20 -1.39
N ARG A 248 10.06 8.42 -1.81
CA ARG A 248 10.70 9.74 -1.79
C ARG A 248 11.48 10.00 -3.05
N ALA A 249 11.44 11.25 -3.52
CA ALA A 249 12.12 11.62 -4.75
C ALA A 249 13.64 11.37 -4.71
N GLU A 250 14.27 11.69 -3.57
CA GLU A 250 15.70 11.47 -3.33
C GLU A 250 16.13 10.00 -3.50
N TRP A 251 15.37 9.10 -2.89
CA TRP A 251 15.67 7.66 -2.91
C TRP A 251 15.34 7.06 -4.27
N ALA A 252 14.23 7.51 -4.88
CA ALA A 252 13.83 7.11 -6.21
C ALA A 252 14.87 7.48 -7.27
N ARG A 253 15.53 8.64 -7.16
CA ARG A 253 16.63 9.02 -8.05
C ARG A 253 17.78 8.02 -7.98
N GLY A 254 18.16 7.60 -6.77
CA GLY A 254 19.17 6.57 -6.56
C GLY A 254 18.76 5.21 -7.15
N LEU A 255 17.50 4.81 -6.95
CA LEU A 255 16.95 3.58 -7.54
C LEU A 255 17.00 3.59 -9.08
N LEU A 256 16.53 4.68 -9.71
CA LEU A 256 16.55 4.80 -11.17
C LEU A 256 17.99 4.80 -11.72
N ALA A 257 18.94 5.44 -11.04
CA ALA A 257 20.35 5.39 -11.42
C ALA A 257 20.91 3.96 -11.39
N ARG A 258 20.57 3.17 -10.36
CA ARG A 258 20.98 1.75 -10.27
C ARG A 258 20.36 0.88 -11.38
N ILE A 259 19.14 1.20 -11.82
CA ILE A 259 18.49 0.54 -12.97
C ILE A 259 19.20 0.91 -14.28
N GLU A 260 19.59 2.16 -14.44
CA GLU A 260 20.37 2.62 -15.62
C GLU A 260 21.74 1.97 -15.70
N GLU A 261 22.40 1.80 -14.56
CA GLU A 261 23.67 1.08 -14.44
C GLU A 261 23.52 -0.45 -14.65
N GLY A 262 22.29 -0.98 -14.69
CA GLY A 262 22.00 -2.40 -14.86
C GLY A 262 22.21 -3.25 -13.60
N THR A 263 22.41 -2.62 -12.43
CA THR A 263 22.56 -3.33 -11.14
C THR A 263 21.23 -3.80 -10.55
N ILE A 264 20.14 -3.12 -10.89
CA ILE A 264 18.76 -3.48 -10.54
C ILE A 264 17.99 -3.71 -11.84
N ASP A 265 17.31 -4.83 -11.96
CA ASP A 265 16.49 -5.11 -13.15
C ASP A 265 15.28 -4.16 -13.17
N ARG A 266 14.99 -3.56 -14.33
CA ARG A 266 13.81 -2.70 -14.52
C ARG A 266 12.49 -3.43 -14.21
N ASN A 267 12.45 -4.75 -14.35
CA ASN A 267 11.29 -5.59 -14.09
C ASN A 267 10.94 -5.69 -12.59
N GLU A 268 11.82 -5.23 -11.70
CA GLU A 268 11.54 -5.07 -10.26
C GLU A 268 10.50 -3.96 -10.00
N LEU A 269 10.28 -3.06 -10.96
CA LEU A 269 9.29 -1.97 -10.85
C LEU A 269 8.00 -2.31 -11.62
N GLY A 270 6.93 -2.61 -10.88
CA GLY A 270 5.56 -2.67 -11.40
C GLY A 270 4.94 -1.30 -11.72
N THR A 271 3.75 -1.32 -12.33
CA THR A 271 3.04 -0.11 -12.77
C THR A 271 2.72 0.86 -11.63
N HIS A 272 2.37 0.37 -10.44
CA HIS A 272 2.07 1.25 -9.30
C HIS A 272 3.30 2.03 -8.83
N HIS A 273 4.48 1.41 -8.88
CA HIS A 273 5.75 2.10 -8.63
C HIS A 273 5.97 3.23 -9.65
N LEU A 274 5.79 2.95 -10.94
CA LEU A 274 5.97 3.97 -11.99
C LEU A 274 5.00 5.16 -11.84
N LEU A 275 3.76 4.89 -11.46
CA LEU A 275 2.78 5.94 -11.18
C LEU A 275 3.17 6.76 -9.95
N ARG A 276 3.63 6.11 -8.87
CA ARG A 276 4.15 6.80 -7.67
C ARG A 276 5.37 7.67 -8.02
N LEU A 277 6.29 7.14 -8.84
CA LEU A 277 7.47 7.88 -9.29
C LEU A 277 7.11 9.15 -10.05
N ARG A 278 6.04 9.13 -10.84
CA ARG A 278 5.52 10.31 -11.54
C ARG A 278 4.69 11.25 -10.68
N ALA A 279 4.16 10.76 -9.57
CA ALA A 279 3.45 11.58 -8.60
C ALA A 279 4.39 12.45 -7.75
N HIS A 280 5.68 12.08 -7.64
CA HIS A 280 6.70 13.00 -7.15
C HIS A 280 6.76 14.18 -8.12
N ALA A 281 6.49 15.39 -7.64
CA ALA A 281 6.59 16.63 -8.42
C ALA A 281 8.05 17.00 -8.74
N ASP A 282 8.84 16.03 -9.21
CA ASP A 282 10.26 16.08 -9.56
C ASP A 282 10.38 15.83 -11.08
N PRO A 283 10.72 16.86 -11.88
CA PRO A 283 10.86 16.72 -13.33
C PRO A 283 11.96 15.74 -13.76
N GLY A 284 13.00 15.58 -12.94
CA GLY A 284 14.12 14.66 -13.21
C GLY A 284 13.68 13.21 -13.13
N LEU A 285 12.82 12.88 -12.16
CA LEU A 285 12.19 11.56 -12.07
C LEU A 285 11.26 11.28 -13.24
N ALA A 286 10.39 12.22 -13.60
CA ALA A 286 9.50 12.06 -14.75
C ALA A 286 10.28 11.80 -16.06
N THR A 287 11.39 12.53 -16.25
CA THR A 287 12.29 12.35 -17.41
C THR A 287 12.96 10.98 -17.39
N SER A 288 13.47 10.55 -16.23
CA SER A 288 14.17 9.27 -16.09
C SER A 288 13.22 8.08 -16.28
N VAL A 289 12.00 8.17 -15.73
CA VAL A 289 10.92 7.18 -15.98
C VAL A 289 10.60 7.12 -17.48
N GLY A 290 10.44 8.27 -18.14
CA GLY A 290 10.17 8.35 -19.57
C GLY A 290 11.24 7.66 -20.42
N ARG A 291 12.51 7.86 -20.07
CA ARG A 291 13.64 7.26 -20.78
C ARG A 291 13.77 5.76 -20.54
N LEU A 292 13.62 5.31 -19.29
CA LEU A 292 13.82 3.91 -18.89
C LEU A 292 12.63 3.01 -19.22
N PHE A 293 11.41 3.52 -19.05
CA PHE A 293 10.17 2.74 -19.10
C PHE A 293 9.24 3.17 -20.23
N GLY A 294 9.54 4.26 -20.95
CA GLY A 294 8.72 4.76 -22.06
C GLY A 294 7.57 5.63 -21.60
N THR A 295 6.43 5.55 -22.29
CA THR A 295 5.27 6.40 -21.96
C THR A 295 4.50 5.79 -20.81
N VAL A 296 4.42 6.51 -19.69
CA VAL A 296 3.46 6.22 -18.63
C VAL A 296 2.33 7.24 -18.73
N ARG A 297 1.07 6.86 -18.53
CA ARG A 297 -0.05 7.81 -18.42
C ARG A 297 -0.12 8.36 -17.00
N ALA A 298 -0.35 9.67 -16.85
CA ALA A 298 -0.23 10.34 -15.55
C ALA A 298 -1.34 9.96 -14.58
N THR A 299 -2.52 9.69 -15.14
CA THR A 299 -3.72 9.32 -14.41
C THR A 299 -4.21 7.97 -14.89
N ARG A 300 -4.83 7.24 -13.96
CA ARG A 300 -5.62 6.07 -14.31
C ARG A 300 -6.94 6.52 -14.92
N ASP A 301 -7.44 5.75 -15.88
CA ASP A 301 -8.76 5.97 -16.45
C ASP A 301 -9.79 5.27 -15.55
N PRO A 302 -10.72 6.02 -14.92
CA PRO A 302 -11.71 5.44 -14.00
C PRO A 302 -12.58 4.35 -14.63
N GLN A 303 -12.86 4.43 -15.93
CA GLN A 303 -13.62 3.41 -16.65
C GLN A 303 -12.80 2.14 -16.79
N ARG A 304 -11.51 2.25 -17.13
CA ARG A 304 -10.60 1.10 -17.20
C ARG A 304 -10.38 0.46 -15.83
N GLU A 305 -10.23 1.27 -14.78
CA GLU A 305 -10.15 0.78 -13.39
C GLU A 305 -11.39 -0.01 -12.97
N SER A 306 -12.58 0.47 -13.34
CA SER A 306 -13.82 -0.27 -13.08
C SER A 306 -13.83 -1.63 -13.76
N VAL A 307 -13.42 -1.69 -15.03
CA VAL A 307 -13.32 -2.94 -15.79
C VAL A 307 -12.29 -3.88 -15.16
N ILE A 308 -11.12 -3.39 -14.79
CA ILE A 308 -10.07 -4.18 -14.10
C ILE A 308 -10.63 -4.79 -12.82
N ARG A 309 -11.30 -4.01 -11.97
CA ARG A 309 -11.90 -4.49 -10.72
C ARG A 309 -12.95 -5.58 -10.98
N ASP A 310 -13.82 -5.36 -11.96
CA ASP A 310 -14.92 -6.28 -12.26
C ASP A 310 -14.41 -7.61 -12.87
N VAL A 311 -13.39 -7.54 -13.75
CA VAL A 311 -12.73 -8.74 -14.31
C VAL A 311 -11.91 -9.45 -13.23
N ARG A 312 -11.22 -8.74 -12.34
CA ARG A 312 -10.50 -9.32 -11.20
C ARG A 312 -11.44 -10.14 -10.32
N ALA A 313 -12.57 -9.55 -9.93
CA ALA A 313 -13.58 -10.24 -9.12
C ALA A 313 -14.10 -11.50 -9.83
N LEU A 314 -14.30 -11.43 -11.14
CA LEU A 314 -14.73 -12.57 -11.95
C LEU A 314 -13.68 -13.69 -12.02
N VAL A 315 -12.42 -13.35 -12.25
CA VAL A 315 -11.29 -14.31 -12.34
C VAL A 315 -11.00 -15.00 -11.00
N LEU A 316 -11.19 -14.29 -9.87
CA LEU A 316 -11.01 -14.86 -8.54
C LEU A 316 -12.22 -15.70 -8.08
N ALA A 317 -13.42 -15.36 -8.54
CA ALA A 317 -14.64 -16.06 -8.14
C ALA A 317 -14.86 -17.39 -8.88
N GLN A 318 -14.27 -17.58 -10.06
CA GLN A 318 -14.54 -18.74 -10.91
C GLN A 318 -13.24 -19.37 -11.43
N PRO A 319 -13.07 -20.70 -11.35
CA PRO A 319 -11.95 -21.36 -11.98
C PRO A 319 -12.10 -21.32 -13.51
N GLY A 320 -11.03 -20.91 -14.19
CA GLY A 320 -10.93 -20.96 -15.65
C GLY A 320 -10.34 -22.26 -16.16
N ASP A 321 -10.62 -22.56 -17.42
CA ASP A 321 -10.06 -23.66 -18.18
C ASP A 321 -8.91 -23.11 -19.03
N PRO A 322 -7.64 -23.44 -18.72
CA PRO A 322 -6.49 -22.89 -19.41
C PRO A 322 -6.34 -23.44 -20.84
N HIS A 323 -6.94 -24.58 -21.19
CA HIS A 323 -6.95 -25.04 -22.58
C HIS A 323 -7.83 -24.15 -23.45
N ARG A 324 -9.05 -23.84 -22.98
CA ARG A 324 -9.93 -22.87 -23.66
C ARG A 324 -9.33 -21.47 -23.67
N GLY A 325 -8.64 -21.10 -22.60
CA GLY A 325 -7.92 -19.84 -22.50
C GLY A 325 -6.83 -19.68 -23.55
N TRP A 326 -6.16 -20.79 -23.88
CA TRP A 326 -5.14 -20.81 -24.92
C TRP A 326 -5.75 -20.59 -26.31
N ASP A 327 -6.93 -21.14 -26.60
CA ASP A 327 -7.66 -20.85 -27.84
C ASP A 327 -8.05 -19.36 -27.96
N VAL A 328 -8.51 -18.76 -26.85
CA VAL A 328 -8.81 -17.32 -26.78
C VAL A 328 -7.55 -16.50 -27.04
N PHE A 329 -6.43 -16.87 -26.42
CA PHE A 329 -5.13 -16.24 -26.65
C PHE A 329 -4.77 -16.26 -28.13
N ARG A 330 -4.79 -17.42 -28.79
CA ARG A 330 -4.42 -17.57 -30.22
C ARG A 330 -5.23 -16.66 -31.13
N ARG A 331 -6.53 -16.53 -30.85
CA ARG A 331 -7.45 -15.70 -31.64
C ARG A 331 -7.22 -14.20 -31.46
N ILE A 332 -6.98 -13.74 -30.23
CA ILE A 332 -6.94 -12.30 -29.90
C ILE A 332 -5.51 -11.82 -29.66
N CYS A 333 -4.87 -12.33 -28.62
CA CYS A 333 -3.56 -11.86 -28.15
C CYS A 333 -2.41 -12.32 -29.06
N GLY A 334 -2.51 -13.54 -29.60
CA GLY A 334 -1.53 -14.18 -30.47
C GLY A 334 -1.35 -13.48 -31.82
N GLN A 335 -2.22 -12.53 -32.17
CA GLN A 335 -2.06 -11.67 -33.34
C GLN A 335 -0.89 -10.68 -33.19
N CYS A 336 -0.47 -10.41 -31.95
CA CYS A 336 0.61 -9.48 -31.67
C CYS A 336 1.66 -10.04 -30.72
N HIS A 337 1.28 -10.88 -29.76
CA HIS A 337 2.18 -11.38 -28.72
C HIS A 337 2.58 -12.83 -28.94
N ARG A 338 3.80 -13.15 -28.50
CA ARG A 338 4.27 -14.52 -28.36
C ARG A 338 4.16 -15.00 -26.92
N ILE A 339 3.75 -16.24 -26.70
CA ILE A 339 3.81 -16.92 -25.40
C ILE A 339 4.16 -18.39 -25.61
N HIS A 340 5.12 -18.92 -24.84
CA HIS A 340 5.61 -20.29 -24.97
C HIS A 340 5.96 -20.71 -26.42
N GLY A 341 6.46 -19.76 -27.21
CA GLY A 341 6.83 -19.97 -28.62
C GLY A 341 5.69 -19.82 -29.63
N GLU A 342 4.43 -19.61 -29.22
CA GLU A 342 3.30 -19.40 -30.13
C GLU A 342 2.87 -17.94 -30.23
N GLY A 343 2.47 -17.51 -31.44
CA GLY A 343 1.95 -16.17 -31.72
C GLY A 343 2.85 -15.37 -32.66
N GLN A 344 2.65 -14.05 -32.71
CA GLN A 344 3.39 -13.14 -33.57
C GLN A 344 4.43 -12.32 -32.80
N ASP A 345 5.45 -11.84 -33.50
CA ASP A 345 6.52 -10.98 -32.96
C ASP A 345 6.25 -9.50 -33.28
N VAL A 346 5.14 -8.97 -32.77
CA VAL A 346 4.80 -7.54 -32.88
C VAL A 346 5.02 -6.88 -31.51
N GLY A 347 4.21 -7.24 -30.53
CA GLY A 347 4.35 -6.85 -29.14
C GLY A 347 5.38 -7.72 -28.39
N PRO A 348 5.58 -7.48 -27.09
CA PRO A 348 6.49 -8.27 -26.28
C PRO A 348 6.14 -9.74 -26.26
N ASP A 349 7.18 -10.58 -26.19
CA ASP A 349 7.04 -11.96 -25.75
C ASP A 349 6.64 -11.96 -24.27
N ILE A 350 5.43 -12.43 -23.99
CA ILE A 350 4.86 -12.43 -22.64
C ILE A 350 5.20 -13.71 -21.88
N THR A 351 6.01 -14.63 -22.40
CA THR A 351 6.41 -15.86 -21.69
C THR A 351 7.02 -15.57 -20.32
N VAL A 352 7.76 -14.47 -20.17
CA VAL A 352 8.37 -14.07 -18.89
C VAL A 352 8.00 -12.65 -18.46
N ASN A 353 7.36 -11.87 -19.34
CA ASN A 353 7.15 -10.44 -19.13
C ASN A 353 5.68 -10.13 -18.83
N GLY A 354 5.44 -9.23 -17.87
CA GLY A 354 4.12 -8.62 -17.65
C GLY A 354 3.05 -9.53 -17.03
N ARG A 355 3.47 -10.63 -16.40
CA ARG A 355 2.59 -11.64 -15.76
C ARG A 355 2.96 -11.98 -14.32
N ALA A 356 3.79 -11.14 -13.67
CA ALA A 356 4.34 -11.39 -12.35
C ALA A 356 3.29 -11.36 -11.21
N SER A 357 2.20 -10.61 -11.41
CA SER A 357 1.06 -10.58 -10.50
C SER A 357 -0.24 -10.52 -11.30
N LEU A 358 -1.36 -10.94 -10.69
CA LEU A 358 -2.67 -10.84 -11.34
C LEU A 358 -3.03 -9.38 -11.63
N ASP A 359 -2.71 -8.46 -10.71
CA ASP A 359 -3.03 -7.04 -10.86
C ASP A 359 -2.23 -6.39 -11.99
N GLN A 360 -0.94 -6.72 -12.11
CA GLN A 360 -0.10 -6.28 -13.23
C GLN A 360 -0.61 -6.82 -14.56
N LEU A 361 -0.98 -8.11 -14.61
CA LEU A 361 -1.50 -8.75 -15.80
C LEU A 361 -2.82 -8.13 -16.26
N LEU A 362 -3.77 -7.92 -15.34
CA LEU A 362 -5.04 -7.26 -15.63
C LEU A 362 -4.83 -5.84 -16.14
N SER A 363 -3.93 -5.08 -15.50
CA SER A 363 -3.61 -3.71 -15.92
C SER A 363 -3.03 -3.68 -17.33
N ASN A 364 -2.08 -4.56 -17.64
CA ASN A 364 -1.46 -4.63 -18.97
C ASN A 364 -2.47 -4.98 -20.07
N VAL A 365 -3.42 -5.87 -19.76
CA VAL A 365 -4.39 -6.39 -20.73
C VAL A 365 -5.58 -5.43 -20.95
N LEU A 366 -6.08 -4.82 -19.87
CA LEU A 366 -7.32 -4.04 -19.88
C LEU A 366 -7.09 -2.53 -20.00
N ASP A 367 -5.86 -2.06 -19.71
CA ASP A 367 -5.42 -0.67 -19.85
C ASP A 367 -4.00 -0.59 -20.48
N PRO A 368 -3.81 -1.10 -21.71
CA PRO A 368 -2.50 -1.19 -22.37
C PRO A 368 -1.80 0.15 -22.61
N SER A 369 -2.52 1.27 -22.55
CA SER A 369 -1.95 2.62 -22.71
C SER A 369 -1.43 3.21 -21.39
N LEU A 370 -1.62 2.53 -20.24
CA LEU A 370 -1.17 3.03 -18.94
C LEU A 370 0.36 3.07 -18.83
N VAL A 371 1.04 2.03 -19.32
CA VAL A 371 2.50 1.94 -19.41
C VAL A 371 2.86 1.31 -20.74
N ILE A 372 3.54 2.07 -21.59
CA ILE A 372 4.00 1.67 -22.92
C ILE A 372 5.52 1.68 -22.90
N GLY A 373 6.11 0.49 -22.88
CA GLY A 373 7.56 0.31 -22.93
C GLY A 373 8.19 1.01 -24.15
N THR A 374 9.38 1.58 -24.01
CA THR A 374 10.07 2.36 -25.06
C THR A 374 10.14 1.62 -26.40
N ALA A 375 10.44 0.32 -26.38
CA ALA A 375 10.53 -0.53 -27.58
C ALA A 375 9.17 -0.81 -28.26
N TYR A 376 8.05 -0.48 -27.60
CA TYR A 376 6.68 -0.80 -28.04
C TYR A 376 5.82 0.46 -28.19
N GLN A 377 6.43 1.64 -28.20
CA GLN A 377 5.75 2.88 -28.58
C GLN A 377 5.44 2.85 -30.08
N ALA A 378 4.15 2.96 -30.42
CA ALA A 378 3.73 3.00 -31.82
C ALA A 378 4.14 4.30 -32.48
N SER A 379 4.43 4.24 -33.78
CA SER A 379 4.66 5.40 -34.63
C SER A 379 3.54 5.53 -35.65
N VAL A 380 3.06 6.75 -35.82
CA VAL A 380 2.15 7.15 -36.90
C VAL A 380 2.99 7.77 -38.00
N VAL A 381 3.03 7.11 -39.15
CA VAL A 381 3.76 7.53 -40.35
C VAL A 381 2.76 8.02 -41.39
N VAL A 382 2.90 9.26 -41.81
CA VAL A 382 2.20 9.83 -42.97
C VAL A 382 3.16 9.82 -44.14
N THR A 383 2.79 9.17 -45.23
CA THR A 383 3.60 9.12 -46.45
C THR A 383 3.28 10.31 -47.35
N THR A 384 4.20 10.69 -48.23
CA THR A 384 3.99 11.74 -49.25
C THR A 384 2.83 11.44 -50.22
N GLU A 385 2.48 10.16 -50.38
CA GLU A 385 1.29 9.70 -51.13
C GLU A 385 -0.02 9.76 -50.34
N GLY A 386 0.00 10.26 -49.10
CA GLY A 386 -1.17 10.39 -48.23
C GLY A 386 -1.60 9.13 -47.47
N ARG A 387 -0.83 8.02 -47.51
CA ARG A 387 -1.08 6.85 -46.67
C ARG A 387 -0.75 7.17 -45.21
N VAL A 388 -1.58 6.70 -44.28
CA VAL A 388 -1.31 6.75 -42.85
C VAL A 388 -1.10 5.33 -42.33
N LEU A 389 0.10 5.05 -41.85
CA LEU A 389 0.48 3.76 -41.28
C LEU A 389 0.71 3.93 -39.78
N THR A 390 0.19 3.01 -38.98
CA THR A 390 0.41 2.99 -37.52
C THR A 390 0.97 1.63 -37.13
N GLY A 391 2.20 1.61 -36.63
CA GLY A 391 2.90 0.37 -36.30
C GLY A 391 4.09 0.60 -35.37
N LEU A 392 4.73 -0.49 -34.94
CA LEU A 392 5.95 -0.42 -34.15
C LEU A 392 7.17 -0.33 -35.07
N VAL A 393 8.09 0.58 -34.77
CA VAL A 393 9.33 0.70 -35.55
C VAL A 393 10.25 -0.46 -35.22
N ALA A 394 10.49 -1.35 -36.19
CA ALA A 394 11.44 -2.46 -36.06
C ALA A 394 12.85 -2.06 -36.52
N GLU A 395 12.93 -1.19 -37.52
CA GLU A 395 14.18 -0.65 -38.06
C GLU A 395 13.91 0.77 -38.55
N GLN A 396 14.83 1.70 -38.27
CA GLN A 396 14.80 3.05 -38.85
C GLN A 396 16.22 3.41 -39.28
N GLY A 397 16.42 3.53 -40.59
CA GLY A 397 17.71 3.88 -41.20
C GLY A 397 17.59 5.09 -42.12
N SER A 398 18.71 5.46 -42.75
CA SER A 398 18.77 6.61 -43.67
C SER A 398 17.97 6.42 -44.97
N THR A 399 17.72 5.18 -45.37
CA THR A 399 17.05 4.84 -46.64
C THR A 399 15.61 4.34 -46.47
N ARG A 400 15.27 3.79 -45.30
CA ARG A 400 13.97 3.17 -45.05
C ARG A 400 13.60 3.12 -43.57
N THR A 401 12.31 3.00 -43.31
CA THR A 401 11.74 2.60 -42.02
C THR A 401 10.97 1.30 -42.20
N VAL A 402 11.13 0.36 -41.27
CA VAL A 402 10.39 -0.89 -41.21
C VAL A 402 9.41 -0.85 -40.04
N LEU A 403 8.12 -1.01 -40.34
CA LEU A 403 7.05 -1.02 -39.34
C LEU A 403 6.50 -2.44 -39.18
N LYS A 404 6.40 -2.91 -37.93
CA LYS A 404 5.60 -4.08 -37.54
C LYS A 404 4.15 -3.65 -37.29
N LEU A 405 3.22 -4.33 -37.93
CA LEU A 405 1.78 -4.12 -37.84
C LEU A 405 1.09 -5.33 -37.23
N GLN A 406 -0.19 -5.18 -36.90
CA GLN A 406 -1.05 -6.27 -36.41
C GLN A 406 -0.98 -7.52 -37.31
N GLY A 407 -0.96 -8.69 -36.67
CA GLY A 407 -0.93 -9.98 -37.38
C GLY A 407 0.45 -10.37 -37.91
N GLY A 408 1.52 -9.73 -37.43
CA GLY A 408 2.90 -10.02 -37.86
C GLY A 408 3.26 -9.45 -39.23
N LYS A 409 2.46 -8.53 -39.77
CA LYS A 409 2.75 -7.87 -41.05
C LYS A 409 3.89 -6.87 -40.89
N THR A 410 4.70 -6.75 -41.93
CA THR A 410 5.80 -5.78 -41.97
C THR A 410 5.62 -4.86 -43.18
N GLU A 411 5.63 -3.54 -42.95
CA GLU A 411 5.67 -2.53 -44.01
C GLU A 411 7.06 -1.92 -44.08
N ILE A 412 7.60 -1.79 -45.29
CA ILE A 412 8.85 -1.09 -45.54
C ILE A 412 8.51 0.22 -46.25
N VAL A 413 8.79 1.34 -45.60
CA VAL A 413 8.54 2.68 -46.11
C VAL A 413 9.87 3.34 -46.46
N PRO A 414 10.13 3.69 -47.73
CA PRO A 414 11.29 4.48 -48.11
C PRO A 414 11.36 5.78 -47.31
N ALA A 415 12.56 6.20 -46.89
CA ALA A 415 12.73 7.38 -46.03
C ALA A 415 12.27 8.67 -46.72
N ASP A 416 12.46 8.78 -48.03
CA ASP A 416 12.01 9.90 -48.87
C ASP A 416 10.50 9.92 -49.13
N ALA A 417 9.82 8.79 -48.90
CA ALA A 417 8.37 8.68 -48.97
C ALA A 417 7.68 9.06 -47.65
N ILE A 418 8.43 9.36 -46.58
CA ILE A 418 7.86 9.76 -45.28
C ILE A 418 7.71 11.27 -45.24
N GLU A 419 6.46 11.74 -45.21
CA GLU A 419 6.14 13.16 -45.01
C GLU A 419 6.28 13.55 -43.54
N SER A 420 5.74 12.72 -42.64
CA SER A 420 5.91 12.91 -41.19
C SER A 420 5.85 11.60 -40.44
N MET A 421 6.56 11.56 -39.31
CA MET A 421 6.52 10.46 -38.36
C MET A 421 6.44 11.03 -36.96
N ARG A 422 5.51 10.50 -36.16
CA ARG A 422 5.39 10.86 -34.74
C ARG A 422 5.10 9.64 -33.89
N THR A 423 5.61 9.65 -32.67
CA THR A 423 5.26 8.66 -31.65
C THR A 423 3.82 8.87 -31.20
N SER A 424 3.06 7.78 -31.14
CA SER A 424 1.69 7.75 -30.64
C SER A 424 1.67 7.83 -29.11
N PRO A 425 0.76 8.63 -28.51
CA PRO A 425 0.56 8.64 -27.06
C PRO A 425 -0.24 7.42 -26.55
N ILE A 426 -0.85 6.65 -27.47
CA ILE A 426 -1.63 5.44 -27.17
C ILE A 426 -0.91 4.20 -27.68
N SER A 427 -1.13 3.08 -27.00
CA SER A 427 -0.55 1.79 -27.38
C SER A 427 -1.06 1.31 -28.73
N LEU A 428 -0.26 0.50 -29.43
CA LEU A 428 -0.75 -0.26 -30.60
C LEU A 428 -1.71 -1.38 -30.17
N MET A 429 -1.59 -1.86 -28.91
CA MET A 429 -2.52 -2.83 -28.36
C MET A 429 -3.88 -2.16 -28.11
N PRO A 430 -4.98 -2.70 -28.67
CA PRO A 430 -6.28 -2.07 -28.56
C PRO A 430 -6.83 -2.16 -27.13
N GLU A 431 -7.49 -1.08 -26.70
CA GLU A 431 -8.34 -1.10 -25.50
C GLU A 431 -9.71 -1.73 -25.83
N GLY A 432 -10.41 -2.22 -24.81
CA GLY A 432 -11.76 -2.76 -24.99
C GLY A 432 -11.81 -4.22 -25.46
N ILE A 433 -10.71 -4.98 -25.40
CA ILE A 433 -10.69 -6.39 -25.80
C ILE A 433 -11.67 -7.24 -24.97
N GLU A 434 -11.96 -6.84 -23.75
CA GLU A 434 -12.93 -7.50 -22.87
C GLU A 434 -14.35 -7.49 -23.45
N GLN A 435 -14.66 -6.54 -24.33
CA GLN A 435 -15.98 -6.41 -24.96
C GLN A 435 -16.17 -7.42 -26.10
N GLN A 436 -15.09 -8.01 -26.60
CA GLN A 436 -15.10 -9.03 -27.65
C GLN A 436 -15.12 -10.46 -27.09
N LEU A 437 -15.10 -10.59 -25.76
CA LEU A 437 -15.02 -11.86 -25.06
C LEU A 437 -16.24 -12.05 -24.18
N THR A 438 -16.75 -13.27 -24.15
CA THR A 438 -17.71 -13.67 -23.12
C THR A 438 -17.05 -13.69 -21.75
N ARG A 439 -17.86 -13.60 -20.68
CA ARG A 439 -17.36 -13.73 -19.30
C ARG A 439 -16.56 -15.01 -19.10
N ARG A 440 -16.96 -16.12 -19.75
CA ARG A 440 -16.26 -17.39 -19.64
C ARG A 440 -14.91 -17.36 -20.34
N GLU A 441 -14.86 -16.84 -21.56
CA GLU A 441 -13.61 -16.68 -22.30
C GLU A 441 -12.60 -15.78 -21.57
N LEU A 442 -13.07 -14.73 -20.88
CA LEU A 442 -12.21 -13.90 -20.04
C LEU A 442 -11.57 -14.71 -18.90
N VAL A 443 -12.37 -15.45 -18.14
CA VAL A 443 -11.87 -16.28 -17.04
C VAL A 443 -10.90 -17.34 -17.54
N ASP A 444 -11.24 -18.00 -18.65
CA ASP A 444 -10.40 -19.02 -19.29
C ASP A 444 -9.07 -18.40 -19.76
N LEU A 445 -9.10 -17.23 -20.42
CA LEU A 445 -7.91 -16.50 -20.88
C LEU A 445 -6.96 -16.19 -19.71
N PHE A 446 -7.46 -15.61 -18.62
CA PHE A 446 -6.61 -15.30 -17.46
C PHE A 446 -6.19 -16.54 -16.67
N ALA A 447 -6.90 -17.67 -16.78
CA ALA A 447 -6.40 -18.95 -16.27
C ALA A 447 -5.18 -19.44 -17.06
N PHE A 448 -5.21 -19.32 -18.39
CA PHE A 448 -4.06 -19.64 -19.25
C PHE A 448 -2.88 -18.68 -19.04
N LEU A 449 -3.14 -17.37 -19.07
CA LEU A 449 -2.07 -16.35 -18.96
C LEU A 449 -1.33 -16.40 -17.61
N ARG A 450 -1.86 -17.08 -16.59
CA ARG A 450 -1.18 -17.27 -15.30
C ARG A 450 -0.37 -18.56 -15.21
N LEU A 451 -0.25 -19.34 -16.27
CA LEU A 451 0.58 -20.54 -16.25
C LEU A 451 2.05 -20.21 -16.58
N ASP A 452 2.96 -20.92 -15.91
CA ASP A 452 4.40 -20.89 -16.18
C ASP A 452 4.77 -21.63 -17.48
N LYS A 453 3.88 -22.49 -17.98
CA LYS A 453 4.05 -23.37 -19.14
C LYS A 453 2.75 -23.50 -19.93
N PRO A 454 2.78 -24.04 -21.17
CA PRO A 454 1.58 -24.38 -21.92
C PRO A 454 0.63 -25.29 -21.12
N PRO A 455 -0.70 -25.18 -21.29
CA PRO A 455 -1.67 -26.03 -20.59
C PRO A 455 -1.56 -27.50 -20.98
N THR A 456 -0.91 -27.81 -22.10
CA THR A 456 -0.61 -29.19 -22.54
C THR A 456 0.54 -29.82 -21.76
N ASP A 457 1.34 -29.05 -21.03
CA ASP A 457 2.39 -29.58 -20.16
C ASP A 457 1.79 -30.01 -18.80
N PRO A 458 1.88 -31.29 -18.42
CA PRO A 458 1.30 -31.78 -17.16
C PRO A 458 1.99 -31.20 -15.91
N SER A 459 3.16 -30.58 -16.06
CA SER A 459 3.90 -29.91 -15.00
C SER A 459 3.65 -28.39 -14.93
N ALA A 460 2.69 -27.88 -15.70
CA ALA A 460 2.28 -26.48 -15.66
C ALA A 460 1.73 -26.10 -14.28
N ARG A 461 2.17 -24.97 -13.77
CA ARG A 461 1.76 -24.41 -12.48
C ARG A 461 1.35 -22.95 -12.64
N LEU A 462 0.51 -22.49 -11.73
CA LEU A 462 0.20 -21.07 -11.62
C LEU A 462 1.47 -20.32 -11.20
N LEU A 463 1.71 -19.19 -11.86
CA LEU A 463 2.73 -18.23 -11.46
C LEU A 463 2.41 -17.75 -10.03
N PRO A 464 3.43 -17.64 -9.15
CA PRO A 464 3.23 -17.11 -7.82
C PRO A 464 2.75 -15.66 -7.93
N ASP A 465 1.64 -15.34 -7.28
CA ASP A 465 1.09 -13.98 -7.29
C ASP A 465 1.88 -13.14 -6.28
N SER A 466 2.73 -12.23 -6.77
CA SER A 466 3.60 -11.40 -5.92
C SER A 466 2.84 -10.57 -4.88
N ASP A 467 1.53 -10.39 -5.07
CA ASP A 467 0.66 -9.58 -4.20
C ASP A 467 -0.01 -10.39 -3.08
N THR A 468 0.12 -11.73 -3.08
CA THR A 468 -0.48 -12.63 -2.07
C THR A 468 0.42 -12.94 -0.86
N ALA A 469 1.62 -12.35 -0.79
CA ALA A 469 2.47 -12.40 0.39
C ALA A 469 2.06 -11.39 1.49
N GLN A 470 0.74 -11.18 1.67
CA GLN A 470 0.15 -10.30 2.68
C GLN A 470 -0.18 -11.03 3.97
#